data_AF-A0AAP9RFR5-F1
#
_entry.id   AF-A0AAP9RFR5-F1
#
_cell.length_a   1.000
_cell.length_b   1.000
_cell.length_c   1.000
_cell.angle_alpha   90.00
_cell.angle_beta   90.00
_cell.angle_gamma   90.00
#
_symmetry.space_group_name_H-M   'P 1'
#
loop_
_entity.id
_entity.type
_entity.pdbx_description
1 polymer ?
#
loop_
_entity_poly.entity_id
_entity_poly.type
_entity_poly.pdbx_seq_one_letter_code
_entity_poly.pdbx_strand_id
1 'polypeptide(L)'
;MEKFYFEFEINNNDRFSKLQDFFYALKEEKAKDNIISKDSKWIGYFEQDVLMKFWWPTSDELNEYAKLWKETPINERFTSPKLQHPWDFESMIDAFSNGEYDFVSCERISNEKGRIEFNPWSWPYGGSSAFRALIEHQGFKILSEDV
;
A
#
# COMPACT_ATOMS: atom_id res chain seq x y z
N MET A 1 -0.98 15.27 -18.55
CA MET A 1 -0.65 15.27 -17.11
C MET A 1 0.40 14.20 -16.93
N GLU A 2 1.54 14.53 -16.31
CA GLU A 2 2.46 13.48 -15.84
C GLU A 2 1.75 12.68 -14.76
N LYS A 3 1.82 11.36 -14.88
CA LYS A 3 1.22 10.43 -13.92
C LYS A 3 2.19 10.25 -12.78
N PHE A 4 1.65 10.07 -11.58
CA PHE A 4 2.47 9.70 -10.43
C PHE A 4 2.92 8.26 -10.58
N TYR A 5 4.12 7.96 -10.08
CA TYR A 5 4.69 6.64 -10.28
C TYR A 5 5.64 6.20 -9.17
N PHE A 6 5.84 4.88 -9.12
CA PHE A 6 6.94 4.23 -8.43
C PHE A 6 7.66 3.29 -9.41
N GLU A 7 8.97 3.44 -9.56
CA GLU A 7 9.81 2.44 -10.23
C GLU A 7 10.54 1.61 -9.20
N PHE A 8 10.67 0.30 -9.48
CA PHE A 8 11.30 -0.63 -8.56
C PHE A 8 12.03 -1.76 -9.30
N GLU A 9 13.01 -2.34 -8.61
CA GLU A 9 13.79 -3.47 -9.09
C GLU A 9 12.97 -4.77 -9.00
N ILE A 10 12.87 -5.49 -10.13
CA ILE A 10 12.27 -6.82 -10.19
C ILE A 10 13.37 -7.86 -9.97
N ASN A 11 13.49 -8.35 -8.74
CA ASN A 11 14.40 -9.43 -8.35
C ASN A 11 13.71 -10.81 -8.27
N ASN A 12 12.38 -10.85 -8.39
CA ASN A 12 11.56 -12.06 -8.35
C ASN A 12 10.35 -11.91 -9.29
N ASN A 13 10.32 -12.71 -10.36
CA ASN A 13 9.28 -12.63 -11.39
C ASN A 13 7.90 -13.11 -10.91
N ASP A 14 7.85 -14.14 -10.06
CA ASP A 14 6.60 -14.69 -9.56
C ASP A 14 5.89 -13.70 -8.64
N ARG A 15 6.66 -13.03 -7.76
CA ARG A 15 6.13 -11.95 -6.92
C ARG A 15 5.68 -10.75 -7.73
N PHE A 16 6.38 -10.45 -8.82
CA PHE A 16 5.99 -9.35 -9.69
C PHE A 16 4.66 -9.67 -10.39
N SER A 17 4.48 -10.90 -10.88
CA SER A 17 3.20 -11.35 -11.44
C SER A 17 2.07 -11.21 -10.42
N LYS A 18 2.27 -11.66 -9.18
CA LYS A 18 1.26 -11.51 -8.10
C LYS A 18 0.95 -10.05 -7.77
N LEU A 19 1.97 -9.19 -7.76
CA LEU A 19 1.79 -7.74 -7.58
C LEU A 19 0.94 -7.14 -8.71
N GLN A 20 1.19 -7.54 -9.97
CA GLN A 20 0.39 -7.11 -11.11
C GLN A 20 -1.06 -7.58 -10.97
N ASP A 21 -1.28 -8.86 -10.64
CA ASP A 21 -2.62 -9.43 -10.45
C ASP A 21 -3.40 -8.69 -9.35
N PHE A 22 -2.74 -8.41 -8.22
CA PHE A 22 -3.31 -7.64 -7.12
C PHE A 22 -3.66 -6.21 -7.54
N PHE A 23 -2.74 -5.53 -8.23
CA PHE A 23 -2.94 -4.16 -8.69
C PHE A 23 -4.14 -4.06 -9.64
N TYR A 24 -4.24 -4.99 -10.59
CA TYR A 24 -5.35 -4.98 -11.55
C TYR A 24 -6.69 -5.38 -10.92
N ALA A 25 -6.69 -6.24 -9.90
CA ALA A 25 -7.88 -6.52 -9.10
C ALA A 25 -8.34 -5.28 -8.32
N LEU A 26 -7.43 -4.55 -7.67
CA LEU A 26 -7.75 -3.28 -7.01
C LEU A 26 -8.29 -2.25 -8.00
N LYS A 27 -7.65 -2.11 -9.16
CA LYS A 27 -8.08 -1.21 -10.22
C LYS A 27 -9.51 -1.50 -10.66
N GLU A 28 -9.84 -2.78 -10.90
CA GLU A 28 -11.16 -3.20 -11.32
C GLU A 28 -12.22 -2.92 -10.25
N GLU A 29 -11.94 -3.26 -8.98
CA GLU A 29 -12.89 -3.07 -7.88
C GLU A 29 -13.06 -1.60 -7.52
N LYS A 30 -12.00 -0.77 -7.60
CA LYS A 30 -12.08 0.68 -7.37
C LYS A 30 -12.97 1.36 -8.40
N ALA A 31 -12.88 0.97 -9.67
CA ALA A 31 -13.73 1.52 -10.74
C ALA A 31 -15.23 1.22 -10.52
N LYS A 32 -15.56 0.23 -9.68
CA LYS A 32 -16.92 -0.16 -9.30
C LYS A 32 -17.32 0.33 -7.90
N ASP A 33 -16.44 1.05 -7.21
CA ASP A 33 -16.60 1.43 -5.79
C ASP A 33 -16.89 0.22 -4.88
N ASN A 34 -16.16 -0.88 -5.09
CA ASN A 34 -16.45 -2.19 -4.48
C ASN A 34 -15.25 -2.81 -3.75
N ILE A 35 -14.27 -1.99 -3.34
CA ILE A 35 -13.19 -2.46 -2.48
C ILE A 35 -13.71 -2.58 -1.05
N ILE A 36 -13.87 -3.83 -0.59
CA ILE A 36 -14.18 -4.15 0.81
C ILE A 36 -12.88 -4.59 1.47
N SER A 37 -12.31 -3.77 2.35
CA SER A 37 -10.99 -4.01 2.96
C SER A 37 -10.88 -5.33 3.73
N LYS A 38 -11.99 -5.77 4.34
CA LYS A 38 -12.09 -7.02 5.12
C LYS A 38 -12.31 -8.28 4.29
N ASP A 39 -12.42 -8.15 2.98
CA ASP A 39 -12.60 -9.31 2.11
C ASP A 39 -11.32 -10.14 2.09
N SER A 40 -11.43 -11.40 2.52
CA SER A 40 -10.28 -12.30 2.61
C SER A 40 -9.68 -12.64 1.24
N LYS A 41 -10.37 -12.33 0.12
CA LYS A 41 -9.81 -12.48 -1.23
C LYS A 41 -8.48 -11.73 -1.39
N TRP A 42 -8.32 -10.59 -0.73
CA TRP A 42 -7.10 -9.77 -0.85
C TRP A 42 -5.87 -10.49 -0.32
N ILE A 43 -6.03 -11.30 0.73
CA ILE A 43 -4.94 -12.10 1.33
C ILE A 43 -4.40 -13.10 0.30
N GLY A 44 -5.26 -13.63 -0.58
CA GLY A 44 -4.90 -14.63 -1.59
C GLY A 44 -3.86 -14.18 -2.61
N TYR A 45 -3.61 -12.87 -2.75
CA TYR A 45 -2.59 -12.33 -3.65
C TYR A 45 -1.18 -12.32 -3.05
N PHE A 46 -1.04 -12.60 -1.75
CA PHE A 46 0.22 -12.45 -1.04
C PHE A 46 0.75 -13.80 -0.56
N GLU A 47 2.07 -13.94 -0.60
CA GLU A 47 2.76 -15.06 0.04
C GLU A 47 2.76 -14.89 1.56
N GLN A 48 2.83 -16.00 2.30
CA GLN A 48 2.79 -15.96 3.76
C GLN A 48 3.91 -15.10 4.36
N ASP A 49 5.11 -15.13 3.79
CA ASP A 49 6.24 -14.32 4.27
C ASP A 49 6.05 -12.82 4.01
N VAL A 50 5.28 -12.45 2.97
CA VAL A 50 4.87 -11.06 2.72
C VAL A 50 3.81 -10.64 3.73
N LEU A 51 2.81 -11.49 3.97
CA LEU A 51 1.76 -11.25 4.97
C LEU A 51 2.33 -11.04 6.37
N MET A 52 3.38 -11.78 6.75
CA MET A 52 4.05 -11.64 8.05
C MET A 52 4.76 -10.30 8.28
N LYS A 53 4.92 -9.46 7.24
CA LYS A 53 5.51 -8.12 7.36
C LYS A 53 4.51 -7.06 7.79
N PHE A 54 3.21 -7.31 7.57
CA PHE A 54 2.15 -6.43 8.03
C PHE A 54 1.98 -6.52 9.55
N TRP A 55 1.48 -5.44 10.13
CA TRP A 55 1.02 -5.44 11.50
C TRP A 55 -0.35 -6.10 11.57
N TRP A 56 -0.45 -7.15 12.39
CA TRP A 56 -1.70 -7.87 12.67
C TRP A 56 -2.01 -7.74 14.15
N PRO A 57 -2.47 -6.57 14.60
CA PRO A 57 -2.56 -6.30 16.02
C PRO A 57 -3.64 -7.12 16.71
N THR A 58 -3.33 -7.54 17.91
CA THR A 58 -4.32 -7.99 18.88
C THR A 58 -5.17 -6.82 19.39
N SER A 59 -6.32 -7.13 19.99
CA SER A 59 -7.16 -6.11 20.63
C SER A 59 -6.42 -5.31 21.71
N ASP A 60 -5.50 -5.95 22.44
CA ASP A 60 -4.71 -5.28 23.48
C ASP A 60 -3.69 -4.31 22.88
N GLU A 61 -3.02 -4.69 21.79
CA GLU A 61 -2.12 -3.79 21.05
C GLU A 61 -2.86 -2.60 20.44
N LEU A 62 -4.07 -2.80 19.89
CA LEU A 62 -4.91 -1.71 19.41
C LEU A 62 -5.32 -0.75 20.54
N ASN A 63 -5.69 -1.30 21.71
CA ASN A 63 -6.05 -0.49 22.87
C ASN A 63 -4.86 0.35 23.37
N GLU A 64 -3.67 -0.25 23.44
CA GLU A 64 -2.45 0.46 23.81
C GLU A 64 -2.07 1.52 22.78
N TYR A 65 -2.16 1.21 21.48
CA TYR A 65 -1.95 2.19 20.42
C TYR A 65 -2.92 3.37 20.54
N ALA A 66 -4.20 3.10 20.76
CA ALA A 66 -5.22 4.15 20.92
C ALA A 66 -4.96 5.04 22.16
N LYS A 67 -4.40 4.47 23.23
CA LYS A 67 -3.96 5.23 24.40
C LYS A 67 -2.75 6.11 24.08
N LEU A 68 -1.70 5.53 23.50
CA LEU A 68 -0.50 6.26 23.07
C LEU A 68 -0.86 7.41 22.12
N TRP A 69 -1.77 7.19 21.19
CA TRP A 69 -2.25 8.21 20.25
C TRP A 69 -2.89 9.40 20.96
N LYS A 70 -3.77 9.14 21.93
CA LYS A 70 -4.44 10.18 22.73
C LYS A 70 -3.46 10.96 23.58
N GLU A 71 -2.48 10.30 24.18
CA GLU A 71 -1.45 10.90 25.04
C GLU A 71 -0.41 11.70 24.25
N THR A 72 -0.14 11.32 22.99
CA THR A 72 0.83 12.02 22.14
C THR A 72 0.27 13.37 21.65
N PRO A 73 1.01 14.49 21.81
CA PRO A 73 0.61 15.80 21.31
C PRO A 73 0.26 15.77 19.82
N ILE A 74 -0.80 16.50 19.42
CA ILE A 74 -1.34 16.46 18.06
C ILE A 74 -0.27 16.74 17.00
N ASN A 75 0.60 17.72 17.26
CA ASN A 75 1.69 18.12 16.36
C ASN A 75 2.84 17.10 16.26
N GLU A 76 2.87 16.08 17.13
CA GLU A 76 3.93 15.07 17.18
C GLU A 76 3.45 13.68 16.73
N ARG A 77 2.13 13.45 16.63
CA ARG A 77 1.56 12.12 16.39
C ARG A 77 2.15 11.41 15.18
N PHE A 78 2.24 12.10 14.05
CA PHE A 78 2.70 11.52 12.79
C PHE A 78 4.22 11.28 12.73
N THR A 79 4.98 11.86 13.65
CA THR A 79 6.45 11.72 13.71
C THR A 79 6.92 10.96 14.95
N SER A 80 6.01 10.64 15.88
CA SER A 80 6.33 9.98 17.14
C SER A 80 6.78 8.54 16.89
N PRO A 81 8.01 8.16 17.28
CA PRO A 81 8.48 6.78 17.13
C PRO A 81 7.62 5.75 17.87
N LYS A 82 6.92 6.16 18.93
CA LYS A 82 6.03 5.28 19.71
C LYS A 82 4.75 4.91 18.98
N LEU A 83 4.38 5.67 17.95
CA LEU A 83 3.21 5.42 17.10
C LEU A 83 3.59 4.80 15.77
N GLN A 84 4.87 4.53 15.53
CA GLN A 84 5.32 3.84 14.33
C GLN A 84 5.10 2.34 14.47
N HIS A 85 4.39 1.78 13.51
CA HIS A 85 4.21 0.34 13.32
C HIS A 85 4.24 0.04 11.82
N PRO A 86 4.50 -1.21 11.40
CA PRO A 86 4.28 -1.63 10.02
C PRO A 86 2.83 -1.36 9.60
N TRP A 87 2.56 -1.32 8.29
CA TRP A 87 1.20 -1.16 7.81
C TRP A 87 0.30 -2.27 8.36
N ASP A 88 -0.87 -1.88 8.86
CA ASP A 88 -1.97 -2.82 9.02
C ASP A 88 -2.53 -3.18 7.63
N PHE A 89 -2.78 -4.48 7.40
CA PHE A 89 -3.15 -4.98 6.08
C PHE A 89 -4.50 -4.43 5.62
N GLU A 90 -5.53 -4.49 6.48
CA GLU A 90 -6.87 -3.98 6.15
C GLU A 90 -6.82 -2.47 5.90
N SER A 91 -6.06 -1.72 6.70
CA SER A 91 -5.85 -0.27 6.53
C SER A 91 -5.16 0.07 5.22
N MET A 92 -4.22 -0.77 4.73
CA MET A 92 -3.62 -0.58 3.42
C MET A 92 -4.66 -0.74 2.29
N ILE A 93 -5.53 -1.76 2.37
CA ILE A 93 -6.60 -1.95 1.38
C ILE A 93 -7.61 -0.80 1.44
N ASP A 94 -7.97 -0.35 2.65
CA ASP A 94 -8.87 0.78 2.85
C ASP A 94 -8.29 2.10 2.28
N ALA A 95 -6.98 2.31 2.42
CA ALA A 95 -6.29 3.46 1.82
C ALA A 95 -6.37 3.45 0.28
N PHE A 96 -6.28 2.27 -0.35
CA PHE A 96 -6.50 2.12 -1.79
C PHE A 96 -7.95 2.39 -2.21
N SER A 97 -8.91 1.97 -1.38
CA SER A 97 -10.33 2.25 -1.59
C SER A 97 -10.63 3.75 -1.56
N ASN A 98 -10.17 4.43 -0.50
CA ASN A 98 -10.52 5.82 -0.21
C ASN A 98 -9.65 6.86 -0.93
N GLY A 99 -8.51 6.46 -1.50
CA GLY A 99 -7.61 7.37 -2.19
C GLY A 99 -8.27 8.05 -3.40
N GLU A 100 -8.07 9.36 -3.56
CA GLU A 100 -8.61 10.16 -4.65
C GLU A 100 -7.65 10.18 -5.85
N TYR A 101 -7.40 8.98 -6.39
CA TYR A 101 -6.60 8.73 -7.59
C TYR A 101 -7.15 7.56 -8.40
N ASP A 102 -6.84 7.53 -9.69
CA ASP A 102 -7.08 6.38 -10.54
C ASP A 102 -5.85 5.47 -10.60
N PHE A 103 -6.05 4.16 -10.47
CA PHE A 103 -5.03 3.17 -10.80
C PHE A 103 -4.79 3.15 -12.31
N VAL A 104 -3.57 3.43 -12.75
CA VAL A 104 -3.25 3.49 -14.17
C VAL A 104 -2.68 2.17 -14.66
N SER A 105 -1.53 1.73 -14.15
CA SER A 105 -0.83 0.53 -14.65
C SER A 105 0.16 -0.03 -13.64
N CYS A 106 0.46 -1.32 -13.74
CA CYS A 106 1.57 -1.97 -13.04
C CYS A 106 2.30 -2.83 -14.06
N GLU A 107 3.40 -2.34 -14.61
CA GLU A 107 4.02 -2.90 -15.81
C GLU A 107 5.52 -3.10 -15.68
N ARG A 108 6.04 -4.08 -16.41
CA ARG A 108 7.48 -4.23 -16.62
C ARG A 108 7.94 -3.23 -17.67
N ILE A 109 8.84 -2.34 -17.29
CA ILE A 109 9.40 -1.33 -18.20
C ILE A 109 10.80 -1.71 -18.73
N SER A 110 11.46 -2.69 -18.09
CA SER A 110 12.66 -3.36 -18.60
C SER A 110 12.85 -4.74 -17.94
N ASN A 111 13.87 -5.50 -18.35
CA ASN A 111 14.14 -6.84 -17.78
C ASN A 111 14.23 -6.87 -16.25
N GLU A 112 14.67 -5.79 -15.62
CA GLU A 112 14.90 -5.72 -14.17
C GLU A 112 14.09 -4.62 -13.49
N LYS A 113 13.17 -3.96 -14.20
CA LYS A 113 12.42 -2.82 -13.67
C LYS A 113 10.92 -2.94 -13.89
N GLY A 114 10.18 -2.76 -12.80
CA GLY A 114 8.74 -2.59 -12.79
C GLY A 114 8.38 -1.13 -12.51
N ARG A 115 7.18 -0.73 -12.94
CA ARG A 115 6.62 0.59 -12.65
C ARG A 115 5.14 0.45 -12.30
N ILE A 116 4.73 1.04 -11.18
CA ILE A 116 3.33 1.34 -10.88
C ILE A 116 3.06 2.79 -11.25
N GLU A 117 1.97 3.04 -11.98
CA GLU A 117 1.46 4.38 -12.29
C GLU A 117 0.05 4.57 -11.70
N PHE A 118 -0.21 5.78 -11.20
CA PHE A 118 -1.53 6.23 -10.74
C PHE A 118 -1.73 7.72 -11.04
N ASN A 119 -2.99 8.17 -11.04
CA ASN A 119 -3.34 9.54 -11.42
C ASN A 119 -4.23 10.19 -10.35
N PRO A 120 -3.68 11.04 -9.46
CA PRO A 120 -4.48 11.84 -8.55
C PRO A 120 -5.43 12.79 -9.26
N TRP A 121 -6.63 12.98 -8.71
CA TRP A 121 -7.59 13.96 -9.21
C TRP A 121 -7.95 15.03 -8.16
N SER A 122 -7.30 15.01 -7.00
CA SER A 122 -7.45 16.01 -5.93
C SER A 122 -6.13 16.26 -5.17
N TRP A 123 -6.15 17.25 -4.28
CA TRP A 123 -5.11 17.43 -3.26
C TRP A 123 -5.74 17.83 -1.92
N PRO A 124 -5.50 17.09 -0.83
CA PRO A 124 -4.72 15.85 -0.73
C PRO A 124 -5.46 14.64 -1.33
N TYR A 125 -4.74 13.73 -1.99
CA TYR A 125 -5.31 12.54 -2.66
C TYR A 125 -5.35 11.27 -1.79
N GLY A 126 -5.01 11.36 -0.51
CA GLY A 126 -4.87 10.20 0.40
C GLY A 126 -3.43 9.69 0.57
N GLY A 127 -2.47 10.24 -0.18
CA GLY A 127 -1.05 9.94 -0.05
C GLY A 127 -0.61 8.65 -0.76
N SER A 128 0.72 8.44 -0.84
CA SER A 128 1.34 7.38 -1.64
C SER A 128 2.01 6.27 -0.80
N SER A 129 1.98 6.38 0.53
CA SER A 129 2.66 5.45 1.45
C SER A 129 2.14 4.01 1.38
N ALA A 130 0.87 3.80 1.00
CA ALA A 130 0.32 2.46 0.79
C ALA A 130 0.97 1.74 -0.40
N PHE A 131 1.24 2.46 -1.51
CA PHE A 131 1.98 1.92 -2.64
C PHE A 131 3.42 1.56 -2.27
N ARG A 132 4.10 2.45 -1.51
CA ARG A 132 5.44 2.17 -1.01
C ARG A 132 5.48 0.89 -0.19
N ALA A 133 4.58 0.76 0.79
CA ALA A 133 4.49 -0.42 1.63
C ALA A 133 4.22 -1.70 0.83
N LEU A 134 3.28 -1.65 -0.13
CA LEU A 134 2.99 -2.76 -1.04
C LEU A 134 4.26 -3.24 -1.79
N ILE A 135 5.00 -2.31 -2.40
CA ILE A 135 6.21 -2.63 -3.17
C ILE A 135 7.30 -3.21 -2.27
N GLU A 136 7.58 -2.57 -1.14
CA GLU A 136 8.64 -2.98 -0.21
C GLU A 136 8.31 -4.30 0.50
N HIS A 137 7.04 -4.54 0.87
CA HIS A 137 6.62 -5.79 1.49
C HIS A 137 6.75 -6.98 0.54
N GLN A 138 6.54 -6.79 -0.77
CA GLN A 138 6.86 -7.81 -1.78
C GLN A 138 8.37 -8.11 -1.88
N GLY A 139 9.23 -7.23 -1.33
CA GLY A 139 10.68 -7.36 -1.34
C GLY A 139 11.34 -6.67 -2.54
N PHE A 140 10.62 -5.80 -3.23
CA PHE A 140 11.17 -4.98 -4.30
C PHE A 140 11.78 -3.70 -3.73
N LYS A 141 12.90 -3.30 -4.32
CA LYS A 141 13.59 -2.06 -3.96
C LYS A 141 13.07 -0.93 -4.85
N ILE A 142 12.50 0.11 -4.26
CA ILE A 142 12.13 1.32 -4.99
C ILE A 142 13.39 2.04 -5.46
N LEU A 143 13.41 2.39 -6.74
CA LEU A 143 14.52 3.05 -7.43
C LEU A 143 14.25 4.54 -7.62
N SER A 144 13.01 4.89 -7.93
CA SER A 144 12.55 6.28 -8.10
C SER A 144 11.04 6.37 -7.88
N GLU A 145 10.56 7.55 -7.53
CA GLU A 145 9.15 7.85 -7.33
C GLU A 145 8.90 9.32 -7.69
N ASP A 146 7.67 9.62 -8.12
CA ASP A 146 7.16 10.98 -8.35
C ASP A 146 5.71 11.00 -7.85
N VAL A 147 5.48 11.60 -6.67
CA VAL A 147 4.26 11.47 -5.84
C VAL A 147 3.94 12.71 -4.99
#